data_AF-A0A7C4VBD0-F1
#
_entry.id   AF-A0A7C4VBD0-F1
#
_cell.length_a   1.000
_cell.length_b   1.000
_cell.length_c   1.000
_cell.angle_alpha   90.00
_cell.angle_beta   90.00
_cell.angle_gamma   90.00
#
_symmetry.space_group_name_H-M   'P 1'
#
loop_
_entity.id
_entity.type
_entity.pdbx_description
1 polymer ?
#
loop_
_entity_poly.entity_id
_entity_poly.type
_entity_poly.pdbx_seq_one_letter_code
_entity_poly.pdbx_strand_id
1 'polypeptide(L)' 'MAHSVQPTAVPATREQRIEDLMQQLRPKVEEAVRQLVERAVDVPEHEEFGAIEYEFRDAGLKLANDVRQASLASRKKRGT' A
#
# COMPACT_ATOMS: atom_id res chain seq x y z
N MET A 1 25.36 -23.52 34.35
CA MET A 1 24.03 -22.94 34.06
C MET A 1 24.22 -21.59 33.38
N ALA A 2 24.54 -21.56 32.08
CA ALA A 2 24.71 -20.31 31.33
C ALA A 2 23.32 -19.84 30.86
N HIS A 3 22.83 -18.74 31.42
CA HIS A 3 21.61 -18.11 30.96
C HIS A 3 21.91 -17.37 29.66
N SER A 4 21.53 -17.98 28.54
CA SER A 4 21.48 -17.32 27.24
C SER A 4 20.41 -16.23 27.29
N VAL A 5 20.85 -14.98 27.44
CA VAL A 5 20.01 -13.79 27.27
C VAL A 5 19.60 -13.74 25.80
N GLN A 6 18.35 -14.11 25.51
CA GLN A 6 17.78 -13.83 24.19
C GLN A 6 17.69 -12.31 24.04
N PRO A 7 18.25 -11.72 22.98
CA PRO A 7 18.11 -10.29 22.76
C PRO A 7 16.63 -9.99 22.50
N THR A 8 15.99 -9.24 23.41
CA THR A 8 14.64 -8.74 23.19
C THR A 8 14.68 -7.75 22.04
N ALA A 9 14.10 -8.13 20.90
CA ALA A 9 13.99 -7.27 19.74
C ALA A 9 13.31 -5.95 20.13
N VAL A 10 14.02 -4.84 19.93
CA VAL A 10 13.47 -3.51 20.19
C VAL A 10 12.30 -3.29 19.23
N PRO A 11 11.11 -2.90 19.71
CA PRO A 11 9.97 -2.67 18.83
C PRO A 11 10.29 -1.53 17.86
N ALA A 12 10.10 -1.77 16.57
CA ALA A 12 10.33 -0.78 15.52
C ALA A 12 9.58 0.53 15.81
N THR A 13 10.28 1.65 15.63
CA THR A 13 9.74 3.02 15.78
C THR A 13 8.59 3.25 14.80
N ARG A 14 7.77 4.27 15.05
CA ARG A 14 6.67 4.62 14.16
C ARG A 14 7.17 4.89 12.74
N GLU A 15 8.25 5.64 12.60
CA GLU A 15 8.85 6.02 11.33
C GLU A 15 9.40 4.80 10.58
N GLN A 16 10.05 3.86 11.26
CA GLN A 16 10.50 2.61 10.63
C GLN A 16 9.31 1.81 10.09
N ARG A 17 8.20 1.74 10.82
CA ARG A 17 6.99 1.05 10.34
C ARG A 17 6.35 1.73 9.14
N ILE A 18 6.40 3.06 9.09
CA ILE A 18 5.92 3.82 7.93
C ILE A 18 6.81 3.51 6.73
N GLU A 19 8.13 3.55 6.90
CA GLU A 19 9.08 3.26 5.82
C GLU A 19 8.91 1.83 5.30
N ASP A 20 8.81 0.84 6.18
CA ASP A 20 8.59 -0.57 5.79
C ASP A 20 7.28 -0.74 5.00
N LEU A 21 6.21 -0.08 5.45
CA LEU A 21 4.93 -0.10 4.74
C LEU A 21 5.02 0.63 3.39
N MET A 22 5.69 1.78 3.34
CA MET A 22 5.91 2.54 2.11
C MET A 22 6.71 1.73 1.10
N GLN A 23 7.77 1.03 1.52
CA GLN A 23 8.55 0.14 0.65
C GLN A 23 7.70 -1.00 0.10
N GLN A 24 6.84 -1.59 0.93
CA GLN A 24 5.92 -2.64 0.50
C GLN A 24 4.84 -2.12 -0.48
N LEU A 25 4.33 -0.91 -0.27
CA LEU A 25 3.19 -0.37 -1.00
C LEU A 25 3.59 0.39 -2.27
N ARG A 26 4.78 0.97 -2.33
CA ARG A 26 5.28 1.78 -3.46
C ARG A 26 5.05 1.13 -4.84
N PRO A 27 5.41 -0.14 -5.09
CA PRO A 27 5.17 -0.74 -6.42
C PRO A 27 3.68 -0.79 -6.79
N LYS A 28 2.80 -1.03 -5.81
CA LYS A 28 1.34 -1.06 -6.04
C LYS A 28 0.77 0.33 -6.30
N VAL A 29 1.28 1.33 -5.58
CA VAL A 29 0.92 2.74 -5.80
C VAL A 29 1.32 3.16 -7.21
N GLU A 30 2.57 2.86 -7.61
CA GLU A 30 3.07 3.19 -8.94
C GLU A 30 2.28 2.50 -10.05
N GLU A 31 1.95 1.21 -9.88
CA GLU A 31 1.12 0.47 -10.82
C GLU A 31 -0.30 1.07 -10.92
N ALA A 32 -0.94 1.37 -9.80
CA ALA A 32 -2.28 1.96 -9.78
C ALA A 32 -2.29 3.35 -10.45
N VAL A 33 -1.30 4.20 -10.13
CA VAL A 33 -1.16 5.52 -10.75
C VAL A 33 -0.90 5.38 -12.26
N ARG A 34 -0.06 4.43 -12.69
CA ARG A 34 0.18 4.18 -14.11
C ARG A 34 -1.11 3.81 -14.83
N GLN A 35 -1.90 2.87 -14.30
CA GLN A 35 -3.19 2.47 -14.90
C GLN A 35 -4.16 3.64 -15.02
N LEU A 36 -4.22 4.51 -14.02
CA LEU A 36 -5.04 5.71 -14.06
C LEU A 36 -4.58 6.71 -15.12
N VAL A 37 -3.27 6.92 -15.25
CA VAL A 37 -2.70 7.83 -16.24
C VAL A 37 -2.86 7.28 -17.66
N GLU A 38 -2.63 5.99 -17.88
CA GLU A 38 -2.87 5.32 -19.16
C GLU A 38 -4.34 5.51 -19.57
N ARG A 39 -5.27 5.27 -18.65
CA ARG A 39 -6.69 5.49 -18.92
C ARG A 39 -7.01 6.95 -19.21
N ALA A 40 -6.43 7.90 -18.48
CA ALA A 40 -6.60 9.34 -18.76
C ALA A 40 -6.13 9.73 -20.16
N VAL A 41 -5.06 9.09 -20.66
CA VAL A 41 -4.51 9.36 -22.00
C VAL A 41 -5.34 8.69 -23.10
N ASP A 42 -5.90 7.50 -22.82
CA ASP A 42 -6.64 6.71 -23.80
C ASP A 42 -8.12 7.10 -23.93
N VAL A 43 -8.66 7.90 -22.99
CA VAL A 43 -10.07 8.34 -23.00
C VAL A 43 -10.25 9.50 -23.99
N PRO A 44 -11.19 9.41 -24.96
CA PRO A 44 -11.54 10.52 -25.83
C PRO A 44 -12.14 11.70 -25.04
N GLU A 45 -11.89 12.95 -25.46
CA GLU A 45 -12.37 14.17 -24.77
C GLU A 45 -13.89 14.17 -24.46
N HIS A 46 -14.70 13.54 -25.32
CA HIS A 46 -16.15 13.46 -25.14
C HIS A 46 -16.61 12.41 -24.09
N GLU A 47 -15.68 11.61 -23.56
CA GLU A 47 -15.88 10.61 -22.51
C GLU A 47 -15.12 10.95 -21.21
N GLU A 48 -14.49 12.13 -21.13
CA GLU A 48 -13.71 12.59 -19.96
C GLU A 48 -14.53 12.69 -18.66
N PHE A 49 -15.86 12.70 -18.76
CA PHE A 49 -16.78 12.71 -17.63
C PHE A 49 -17.68 11.48 -17.67
N GLY A 50 -17.83 10.78 -16.53
CA GLY A 50 -18.67 9.59 -16.40
C GLY A 50 -17.88 8.32 -16.08
N ALA A 51 -17.76 7.40 -17.04
CA ALA A 51 -17.21 6.06 -16.81
C ALA A 51 -15.80 6.09 -16.20
N ILE A 52 -14.94 7.01 -16.66
CA ILE A 52 -13.58 7.20 -16.17
C ILE A 52 -13.53 7.57 -14.67
N GLU A 53 -14.49 8.35 -14.17
CA GLU A 53 -14.54 8.73 -12.75
C GLU A 53 -14.81 7.54 -11.83
N TYR A 54 -15.66 6.61 -12.27
CA TYR A 54 -15.92 5.37 -11.56
C TYR A 54 -14.70 4.46 -11.54
N GLU A 55 -14.01 4.32 -12.67
CA GLU A 55 -12.76 3.56 -12.76
C GLU A 55 -11.68 4.14 -11.82
N PHE A 56 -11.59 5.48 -11.75
CA PHE A 56 -10.65 6.17 -10.88
C PHE A 56 -10.97 5.97 -9.40
N ARG A 57 -12.24 6.07 -9.06
CA ARG A 57 -12.73 5.79 -7.70
C ARG A 57 -12.44 4.35 -7.29
N ASP A 58 -12.70 3.39 -8.17
CA ASP A 58 -12.51 1.97 -7.88
C ASP A 58 -11.03 1.64 -7.69
N ALA A 59 -10.15 2.20 -8.51
CA ALA A 59 -8.70 2.09 -8.32
C ALA A 59 -8.25 2.68 -6.97
N GLY A 60 -8.79 3.84 -6.58
CA GLY A 60 -8.54 4.46 -5.27
C GLY A 60 -9.00 3.58 -4.11
N LEU A 61 -10.19 2.97 -4.20
CA LEU A 61 -10.71 2.04 -3.21
C LEU A 61 -9.87 0.77 -3.11
N LYS A 62 -9.39 0.24 -4.25
CA LYS A 62 -8.48 -0.90 -4.29
C LYS A 62 -7.17 -0.57 -3.57
N LEU A 63 -6.57 0.59 -3.85
CA LEU A 63 -5.33 1.02 -3.19
C LEU A 63 -5.54 1.17 -1.67
N ALA A 64 -6.66 1.74 -1.22
CA ALA A 64 -6.97 1.86 0.20
C ALA A 64 -7.07 0.48 0.88
N ASN A 65 -7.64 -0.51 0.19
CA ASN A 65 -7.68 -1.90 0.66
C ASN A 65 -6.28 -2.51 0.73
N ASP A 66 -5.41 -2.27 -0.25
CA ASP A 66 -4.02 -2.75 -0.22
C ASP A 66 -3.25 -2.21 0.99
N VAL A 67 -3.40 -0.92 1.32
CA VAL A 67 -2.82 -0.31 2.53
C VAL A 67 -3.32 -1.01 3.79
N ARG A 68 -4.63 -1.27 3.88
CA ARG A 68 -5.24 -1.99 5.01
C ARG A 68 -4.65 -3.39 5.17
N GLN A 69 -4.52 -4.13 4.07
CA GLN A 69 -3.96 -5.49 4.10
C GLN A 69 -2.48 -5.49 4.49
N ALA A 70 -1.68 -4.57 3.96
CA ALA A 70 -0.27 -4.42 4.35
C ALA A 70 -0.12 -4.12 5.85
N SER A 71 -0.96 -3.24 6.39
CA SER A 71 -1.00 -2.94 7.83
C SER A 71 -1.35 -4.15 8.70
N LEU A 72 -2.36 -4.94 8.29
CA LEU A 72 -2.75 -6.16 9.00
C LEU A 72 -1.63 -7.22 8.96
N ALA A 73 -1.01 -7.42 7.80
CA ALA A 73 0.10 -8.35 7.64
C ALA A 73 1.33 -7.94 8.49
N SER A 74 1.67 -6.65 8.50
CA SER A 74 2.73 -6.09 9.34
C SER A 74 2.47 -6.34 10.83
N ARG A 75 1.22 -6.15 11.29
CA ARG A 75 0.82 -6.44 12.67
C ARG A 75 0.95 -7.92 13.02
N LYS A 76 0.54 -8.82 12.11
CA LYS A 76 0.64 -10.28 12.32
C LYS A 76 2.09 -10.73 12.50
N LYS A 77 3.02 -10.21 11.69
CA LYS A 77 4.46 -10.53 11.79
C LYS A 77 5.10 -10.12 13.13
N ARG A 78 4.51 -9.16 13.85
CA ARG A 78 5.00 -8.72 15.17
C ARG A 78 4.43 -9.54 16.33
N GLY A 79 3.30 -10.23 16.12
CA GLY A 79 2.64 -11.03 17.16
C GLY A 79 3.19 -12.45 17.32
N THR A 80 4.10 -12.87 16.44
CA THR A 80 4.80 -14.17 16.41
C THR A 80 6.27 -13.99 16.76
#